data_AF-A0A357I0W9-F1
#
_entry.id   AF-A0A357I0W9-F1
#
_cell.length_a   1.000
_cell.length_b   1.000
_cell.length_c   1.000
_cell.angle_alpha   90.00
_cell.angle_beta   90.00
_cell.angle_gamma   90.00
#
_symmetry.space_group_name_H-M   'P 1'
#
loop_
_entity.id
_entity.type
_entity.pdbx_description
1 polymer ?
#
loop_
_entity_poly.entity_id
_entity_poly.type
_entity_poly.pdbx_seq_one_letter_code
_entity_poly.pdbx_strand_id
1 'polypeptide(L)'
;MMTEKREDFMLGVAARLPQLTEQDYSLMQDAGVAWLRFGDFGFDVAAFLNGESQPEAFRDASQRVRDLKAKGFQLMGLTPGPREMKAANLEPGGQAYYEAYAKISTFFAEEFEGLIEWWQVANELDIWIFRDTLDMDQSVEFLKVGIRAMKAAVPSLKVGINITLFPSLPGEVDGNTELHEGLVLAKGIYGDDSVPVDYAGFDSYPGSWRKGGPESWHEYLDGFYELTGKPIFVQEFGYASAGGVMTPEEAEKGLYPCEAKKWKFAWRGEHSEAIQAEFLKESFRIFMDKPFVVGAIYYNWKDSAYCWQCKSPDCPAETAWGLLDNEGKPKLSYEALKEFSMAMV
;
A
#
# COMPACT_ATOMS: atom_id res chain seq x y z
N MET A 1 15.57 -13.13 -23.49
CA MET A 1 14.26 -13.52 -24.04
C MET A 1 13.34 -12.37 -23.68
N MET A 2 12.91 -11.55 -24.65
CA MET A 2 12.01 -10.43 -24.35
C MET A 2 10.65 -11.06 -23.98
N THR A 3 10.21 -10.80 -22.75
CA THR A 3 8.92 -11.24 -22.22
C THR A 3 7.80 -10.72 -23.13
N GLU A 4 6.79 -11.55 -23.39
CA GLU A 4 5.61 -11.14 -24.14
C GLU A 4 4.97 -9.92 -23.47
N LYS A 5 4.53 -8.94 -24.26
CA LYS A 5 3.83 -7.75 -23.75
C LYS A 5 2.59 -8.19 -22.97
N ARG A 6 2.49 -7.77 -21.71
CA ARG A 6 1.31 -8.00 -20.86
C ARG A 6 0.47 -6.72 -20.80
N GLU A 7 -0.40 -6.56 -21.78
CA GLU A 7 -1.32 -5.42 -21.87
C GLU A 7 -2.33 -5.37 -20.70
N ASP A 8 -2.48 -6.48 -19.96
CA ASP A 8 -3.39 -6.63 -18.83
C ASP A 8 -2.78 -6.26 -17.47
N PHE A 9 -1.48 -5.95 -17.41
CA PHE A 9 -0.81 -5.62 -16.15
C PHE A 9 -1.24 -4.24 -15.63
N MET A 10 -1.76 -4.23 -14.39
CA MET A 10 -2.30 -3.04 -13.74
C MET A 10 -1.19 -2.18 -13.16
N LEU A 11 -0.76 -1.17 -13.92
CA LEU A 11 0.24 -0.20 -13.48
C LEU A 11 -0.40 0.98 -12.74
N GLY A 12 -0.01 1.19 -11.49
CA GLY A 12 -0.53 2.29 -10.68
C GLY A 12 0.45 2.95 -9.73
N VAL A 13 -0.05 3.97 -9.05
CA VAL A 13 0.69 4.75 -8.04
C VAL A 13 -0.17 5.02 -6.81
N ALA A 14 0.47 5.08 -5.64
CA ALA A 14 -0.15 5.54 -4.42
C ALA A 14 -0.20 7.08 -4.43
N ALA A 15 -1.37 7.64 -4.16
CA ALA A 15 -1.58 9.09 -4.19
C ALA A 15 -2.41 9.57 -3.00
N ARG A 16 -2.26 10.85 -2.66
CA ARG A 16 -3.08 11.53 -1.65
C ARG A 16 -4.10 12.41 -2.33
N LEU A 17 -5.38 12.07 -2.23
CA LEU A 17 -6.45 12.75 -2.97
C LEU A 17 -6.43 14.28 -2.83
N PRO A 18 -6.27 14.87 -1.62
CA PRO A 18 -6.29 16.32 -1.45
C PRO A 18 -5.10 17.05 -2.08
N GLN A 19 -4.04 16.32 -2.47
CA GLN A 19 -2.80 16.90 -2.99
C GLN A 19 -2.72 16.89 -4.52
N LEU A 20 -3.66 16.20 -5.18
CA LEU A 20 -3.65 16.06 -6.63
C LEU A 20 -4.14 17.32 -7.35
N THR A 21 -3.42 17.69 -8.39
CA THR A 21 -3.69 18.84 -9.27
C THR A 21 -3.95 18.37 -10.71
N GLU A 22 -4.43 19.27 -11.57
CA GLU A 22 -4.60 18.97 -13.01
C GLU A 22 -3.27 18.67 -13.72
N GLN A 23 -2.16 19.27 -13.23
CA GLN A 23 -0.83 18.93 -13.73
C GLN A 23 -0.45 17.50 -13.40
N ASP A 24 -0.78 17.03 -12.18
CA ASP A 24 -0.51 15.65 -11.77
C ASP A 24 -1.24 14.65 -12.68
N TYR A 25 -2.52 14.91 -13.01
CA TYR A 25 -3.27 14.03 -13.91
C TYR A 25 -2.65 13.94 -15.29
N SER A 26 -2.19 15.08 -15.83
CA SER A 26 -1.54 15.13 -17.13
C SER A 26 -0.24 14.32 -17.13
N LEU A 27 0.57 14.46 -16.07
CA LEU A 27 1.82 13.71 -15.90
C LEU A 27 1.56 12.21 -15.71
N MET A 28 0.54 11.82 -14.96
CA MET A 28 0.15 10.40 -14.79
C MET A 28 -0.24 9.77 -16.12
N GLN A 29 -1.07 10.46 -16.91
CA GLN A 29 -1.48 10.01 -18.23
C GLN A 29 -0.29 9.89 -19.19
N ASP A 30 0.60 10.88 -19.20
CA ASP A 30 1.82 10.87 -20.00
C ASP A 30 2.80 9.75 -19.60
N ALA A 31 2.82 9.35 -18.32
CA ALA A 31 3.59 8.21 -17.83
C ALA A 31 2.88 6.85 -18.02
N GLY A 32 1.68 6.81 -18.60
CA GLY A 32 0.90 5.57 -18.77
C GLY A 32 0.36 4.98 -17.45
N VAL A 33 0.25 5.79 -16.40
CA VAL A 33 -0.37 5.38 -15.13
C VAL A 33 -1.88 5.33 -15.30
N ALA A 34 -2.46 4.14 -15.15
CA ALA A 34 -3.90 3.93 -15.26
C ALA A 34 -4.57 3.73 -13.89
N TRP A 35 -3.83 3.25 -12.88
CA TRP A 35 -4.37 2.91 -11.56
C TRP A 35 -3.94 3.89 -10.47
N LEU A 36 -4.87 4.26 -9.60
CA LEU A 36 -4.61 5.06 -8.41
C LEU A 36 -5.08 4.33 -7.16
N ARG A 37 -4.18 4.23 -6.16
CA ARG A 37 -4.51 3.70 -4.83
C ARG A 37 -4.48 4.82 -3.79
N PHE A 38 -5.52 4.90 -2.96
CA PHE A 38 -5.67 5.95 -1.94
C PHE A 38 -6.62 5.52 -0.80
N GLY A 39 -6.51 6.19 0.34
CA GLY A 39 -7.33 5.95 1.54
C GLY A 39 -7.68 7.21 2.33
N ASP A 40 -7.24 8.38 1.88
CA ASP A 40 -7.41 9.65 2.56
C ASP A 40 -8.76 10.31 2.22
N PHE A 41 -9.82 9.57 2.47
CA PHE A 41 -11.20 10.01 2.23
C PHE A 41 -11.67 11.12 3.18
N GLY A 42 -10.94 11.44 4.26
CA GLY A 42 -11.41 12.41 5.26
C GLY A 42 -12.70 11.99 5.97
N PHE A 43 -12.98 10.68 6.01
CA PHE A 43 -14.16 10.09 6.63
C PHE A 43 -14.11 10.19 8.16
N ASP A 44 -15.21 10.62 8.77
CA ASP A 44 -15.38 10.68 10.22
C ASP A 44 -16.20 9.49 10.71
N VAL A 45 -15.50 8.54 11.33
CA VAL A 45 -16.08 7.32 11.89
C VAL A 45 -17.12 7.61 12.96
N ALA A 46 -16.86 8.56 13.87
CA ALA A 46 -17.77 8.87 14.97
C ALA A 46 -19.06 9.50 14.44
N ALA A 47 -18.92 10.50 13.57
CA ALA A 47 -20.06 11.17 12.94
C ALA A 47 -20.93 10.15 12.19
N PHE A 48 -20.33 9.27 11.39
CA PHE A 48 -21.07 8.24 10.65
C PHE A 48 -21.85 7.29 11.57
N LEU A 49 -21.21 6.79 12.62
CA LEU A 49 -21.85 5.84 13.53
C LEU A 49 -23.00 6.47 14.32
N ASN A 50 -22.90 7.77 14.63
CA ASN A 50 -23.95 8.56 15.29
C ASN A 50 -25.06 9.03 14.33
N GLY A 51 -24.97 8.75 13.02
CA GLY A 51 -25.93 9.20 12.02
C GLY A 51 -25.84 10.69 11.68
N GLU A 52 -24.69 11.29 11.95
CA GLU A 52 -24.38 12.69 11.63
C GLU A 52 -23.86 12.82 10.19
N SER A 53 -23.90 14.04 9.67
CA SER A 53 -23.37 14.32 8.33
C SER A 53 -21.85 14.24 8.32
N GLN A 54 -21.30 13.62 7.27
CA GLN A 54 -19.87 13.58 7.05
C GLN A 54 -19.27 14.99 6.84
N PRO A 55 -17.99 15.19 7.18
CA PRO A 55 -17.31 16.49 7.03
C PRO A 55 -17.16 16.88 5.55
N GLU A 56 -16.83 18.15 5.31
CA GLU A 56 -16.54 18.66 3.96
C GLU A 56 -15.42 17.90 3.27
N ALA A 57 -14.37 17.54 4.01
CA ALA A 57 -13.26 16.74 3.50
C ALA A 57 -13.71 15.42 2.84
N PHE A 58 -14.72 14.74 3.41
CA PHE A 58 -15.28 13.52 2.82
C PHE A 58 -16.07 13.79 1.55
N ARG A 59 -16.84 14.87 1.51
CA ARG A 59 -17.56 15.27 0.29
C ARG A 59 -16.59 15.63 -0.84
N ASP A 60 -15.54 16.36 -0.52
CA ASP A 60 -14.51 16.76 -1.47
C ASP A 60 -13.74 15.54 -2.01
N ALA A 61 -13.37 14.60 -1.13
CA ALA A 61 -12.76 13.34 -1.54
C ALA A 61 -13.69 12.51 -2.42
N SER A 62 -14.99 12.45 -2.09
CA SER A 62 -15.98 11.72 -2.88
C SER A 62 -16.18 12.32 -4.27
N GLN A 63 -16.21 13.66 -4.36
CA GLN A 63 -16.24 14.34 -5.66
C GLN A 63 -14.95 14.08 -6.45
N ARG A 64 -13.79 14.11 -5.79
CA ARG A 64 -12.49 13.82 -6.42
C ARG A 64 -12.46 12.41 -7.01
N VAL A 65 -13.01 11.40 -6.33
CA VAL A 65 -13.13 10.03 -6.85
C VAL A 65 -13.95 10.00 -8.15
N ARG A 66 -15.08 10.73 -8.20
CA ARG A 66 -15.92 10.85 -9.40
C ARG A 66 -15.16 11.52 -10.55
N ASP A 67 -14.41 12.58 -10.25
CA ASP A 67 -13.60 13.30 -11.24
C ASP A 67 -12.48 12.41 -11.80
N LEU A 68 -11.81 11.63 -10.95
CA LEU A 68 -10.77 10.69 -11.37
C LEU A 68 -11.33 9.60 -12.29
N LYS A 69 -12.49 9.02 -11.93
CA LYS A 69 -13.18 8.04 -12.78
C LYS A 69 -13.57 8.65 -14.13
N ALA A 70 -14.06 9.89 -14.15
CA ALA A 70 -14.41 10.61 -15.38
C ALA A 70 -13.18 10.91 -16.27
N LYS A 71 -11.99 11.05 -15.68
CA LYS A 71 -10.71 11.18 -16.39
C LYS A 71 -10.14 9.85 -16.89
N GLY A 72 -10.82 8.73 -16.60
CA GLY A 72 -10.45 7.40 -17.10
C GLY A 72 -9.51 6.61 -16.18
N PHE A 73 -9.23 7.08 -14.96
CA PHE A 73 -8.44 6.31 -14.01
C PHE A 73 -9.23 5.12 -13.46
N GLN A 74 -8.54 4.01 -13.25
CA GLN A 74 -8.99 2.89 -12.44
C GLN A 74 -8.58 3.13 -10.99
N LEU A 75 -9.47 2.80 -10.05
CA LEU A 75 -9.33 3.24 -8.67
C LEU A 75 -9.32 2.04 -7.74
N MET A 76 -8.38 2.07 -6.79
CA MET A 76 -8.31 1.17 -5.65
C MET A 76 -8.47 1.97 -4.36
N GLY A 77 -9.52 1.67 -3.60
CA GLY A 77 -9.78 2.28 -2.31
C GLY A 77 -9.15 1.50 -1.17
N LEU A 78 -8.77 2.21 -0.11
CA LEU A 78 -8.37 1.65 1.18
C LEU A 78 -9.42 1.99 2.24
N THR A 79 -9.96 0.97 2.90
CA THR A 79 -10.91 1.18 4.01
C THR A 79 -10.20 1.77 5.25
N PRO A 80 -10.93 2.43 6.17
CA PRO A 80 -10.39 2.82 7.47
C PRO A 80 -9.80 1.64 8.23
N GLY A 81 -8.74 1.86 9.00
CA GLY A 81 -8.10 0.85 9.84
C GLY A 81 -8.44 1.00 11.33
N PRO A 82 -7.80 0.19 12.19
CA PRO A 82 -8.01 0.24 13.63
C PRO A 82 -7.74 1.61 14.26
N ARG A 83 -6.79 2.37 13.71
CA ARG A 83 -6.47 3.74 14.18
C ARG A 83 -7.64 4.70 14.00
N GLU A 84 -8.28 4.69 12.83
CA GLU A 84 -9.47 5.50 12.54
C GLU A 84 -10.65 5.03 13.40
N MET A 85 -10.77 3.71 13.60
CA MET A 85 -11.82 3.12 14.44
C MET A 85 -11.77 3.54 15.91
N LYS A 86 -10.65 4.08 16.42
CA LYS A 86 -10.59 4.66 17.78
C LYS A 86 -11.68 5.70 18.03
N ALA A 87 -12.03 6.47 17.00
CA ALA A 87 -13.06 7.50 17.10
C ALA A 87 -14.45 6.93 17.43
N ALA A 88 -14.69 5.62 17.17
CA ALA A 88 -15.93 4.96 17.54
C ALA A 88 -16.10 4.81 19.07
N ASN A 89 -15.02 4.90 19.86
CA ASN A 89 -15.02 4.69 21.31
C ASN A 89 -15.66 3.34 21.71
N LEU A 90 -15.32 2.29 20.96
CA LEU A 90 -15.74 0.90 21.19
C LEU A 90 -14.55 0.06 21.63
N GLU A 91 -14.81 -0.99 22.40
CA GLU A 91 -13.77 -1.93 22.84
C GLU A 91 -13.15 -2.64 21.62
N PRO A 92 -11.84 -2.45 21.34
CA PRO A 92 -11.18 -3.08 20.19
C PRO A 92 -11.32 -4.61 20.23
N GLY A 93 -11.69 -5.21 19.09
CA GLY A 93 -11.91 -6.64 18.97
C GLY A 93 -13.20 -7.18 19.60
N GLY A 94 -14.03 -6.33 20.20
CA GLY A 94 -15.35 -6.68 20.69
C GLY A 94 -16.40 -6.80 19.57
N GLN A 95 -17.53 -7.46 19.86
CA GLN A 95 -18.60 -7.64 18.88
C GLN A 95 -19.12 -6.31 18.31
N ALA A 96 -19.40 -5.32 19.16
CA ALA A 96 -19.86 -4.00 18.72
C ALA A 96 -18.84 -3.29 17.82
N TYR A 97 -17.54 -3.50 18.06
CA TYR A 97 -16.46 -2.96 17.26
C TYR A 97 -16.45 -3.54 15.85
N TYR A 98 -16.60 -4.87 15.73
CA TYR A 98 -16.73 -5.53 14.42
C TYR A 98 -18.02 -5.17 13.70
N GLU A 99 -19.15 -5.06 14.40
CA GLU A 99 -20.42 -4.60 13.81
C GLU A 99 -20.30 -3.17 13.25
N ALA A 100 -19.63 -2.27 13.99
CA ALA A 100 -19.35 -0.93 13.52
C ALA A 100 -18.44 -0.93 12.28
N TYR A 101 -17.38 -1.75 12.30
CA TYR A 101 -16.48 -1.85 11.15
C TYR A 101 -17.16 -2.45 9.91
N ALA A 102 -18.02 -3.46 10.09
CA ALA A 102 -18.85 -4.01 9.02
C ALA A 102 -19.75 -2.93 8.41
N LYS A 103 -20.43 -2.14 9.24
CA LYS A 103 -21.29 -1.04 8.79
C LYS A 103 -20.52 0.00 7.96
N ILE A 104 -19.32 0.36 8.38
CA ILE A 104 -18.44 1.29 7.64
C ILE A 104 -17.99 0.66 6.32
N SER A 105 -17.54 -0.59 6.34
CA SER A 105 -17.09 -1.30 5.14
C SER A 105 -18.20 -1.43 4.11
N THR A 106 -19.43 -1.76 4.53
CA THR A 106 -20.63 -1.73 3.69
C THR A 106 -20.87 -0.35 3.09
N PHE A 107 -20.81 0.71 3.92
CA PHE A 107 -21.02 2.08 3.43
C PHE A 107 -20.01 2.47 2.35
N PHE A 108 -18.72 2.15 2.52
CA PHE A 108 -17.71 2.43 1.49
C PHE A 108 -17.95 1.65 0.20
N ALA A 109 -18.37 0.38 0.30
CA ALA A 109 -18.71 -0.43 -0.86
C ALA A 109 -19.88 0.19 -1.67
N GLU A 110 -20.94 0.62 -0.98
CA GLU A 110 -22.15 1.19 -1.58
C GLU A 110 -21.93 2.62 -2.11
N GLU A 111 -21.31 3.51 -1.33
CA GLU A 111 -21.09 4.93 -1.70
C GLU A 111 -20.26 5.07 -2.98
N PHE A 112 -19.29 4.16 -3.17
CA PHE A 112 -18.37 4.19 -4.29
C PHE A 112 -18.65 3.10 -5.34
N GLU A 113 -19.84 2.47 -5.29
CA GLU A 113 -20.24 1.48 -6.30
C GLU A 113 -20.18 2.08 -7.71
N GLY A 114 -19.55 1.35 -8.65
CA GLY A 114 -19.32 1.80 -10.03
C GLY A 114 -18.20 2.83 -10.20
N LEU A 115 -17.61 3.33 -9.11
CA LEU A 115 -16.46 4.23 -9.13
C LEU A 115 -15.17 3.50 -8.77
N ILE A 116 -15.17 2.81 -7.63
CA ILE A 116 -14.03 2.04 -7.10
C ILE A 116 -14.35 0.56 -7.20
N GLU A 117 -13.59 -0.16 -8.01
CA GLU A 117 -13.82 -1.58 -8.30
C GLU A 117 -12.92 -2.50 -7.45
N TRP A 118 -11.80 -1.96 -6.97
CA TRP A 118 -10.81 -2.69 -6.18
C TRP A 118 -10.68 -2.08 -4.79
N TRP A 119 -10.61 -2.93 -3.78
CA TRP A 119 -10.53 -2.53 -2.38
C TRP A 119 -9.48 -3.30 -1.63
N GLN A 120 -8.66 -2.55 -0.92
CA GLN A 120 -7.84 -3.04 0.15
C GLN A 120 -8.57 -2.83 1.48
N VAL A 121 -8.79 -3.90 2.23
CA VAL A 121 -9.35 -3.83 3.59
C VAL A 121 -8.22 -3.60 4.58
N ALA A 122 -8.20 -2.39 5.15
CA ALA A 122 -7.18 -1.89 6.07
C ALA A 122 -5.72 -2.03 5.57
N ASN A 123 -4.76 -1.46 6.30
CA ASN A 123 -3.37 -1.44 5.87
C ASN A 123 -2.47 -2.13 6.89
N GLU A 124 -1.73 -3.15 6.47
CA GLU A 124 -0.58 -3.73 7.18
C GLU A 124 -0.86 -4.02 8.67
N LEU A 125 -1.94 -4.76 8.98
CA LEU A 125 -2.25 -5.12 10.37
C LEU A 125 -1.22 -6.10 10.98
N ASP A 126 -0.25 -6.56 10.19
CA ASP A 126 0.95 -7.24 10.66
C ASP A 126 2.00 -6.29 11.23
N ILE A 127 1.77 -4.97 11.21
CA ILE A 127 2.63 -3.99 11.90
C ILE A 127 1.85 -3.37 13.06
N TRP A 128 2.46 -3.41 14.24
CA TRP A 128 1.89 -2.90 15.50
C TRP A 128 1.30 -1.49 15.40
N ILE A 129 1.95 -0.57 14.66
CA ILE A 129 1.47 0.82 14.56
C ILE A 129 0.15 0.93 13.79
N PHE A 130 -0.14 0.02 12.86
CA PHE A 130 -1.35 0.03 12.06
C PHE A 130 -2.47 -0.82 12.66
N ARG A 131 -2.14 -1.98 13.25
CA ARG A 131 -3.13 -2.77 14.03
C ARG A 131 -3.52 -2.13 15.36
N ASP A 132 -2.73 -1.17 15.81
CA ASP A 132 -2.97 -0.44 17.04
C ASP A 132 -3.04 -1.38 18.26
N THR A 133 -4.18 -1.48 18.95
CA THR A 133 -4.32 -2.35 20.14
C THR A 133 -4.87 -3.74 19.82
N LEU A 134 -5.16 -4.05 18.56
CA LEU A 134 -5.61 -5.38 18.19
C LEU A 134 -4.46 -6.39 18.34
N ASP A 135 -4.78 -7.57 18.88
CA ASP A 135 -3.91 -8.73 18.74
C ASP A 135 -4.03 -9.34 17.33
N MET A 136 -3.26 -10.40 17.04
CA MET A 136 -3.23 -10.99 15.71
C MET A 136 -4.53 -11.72 15.34
N ASP A 137 -5.19 -12.39 16.29
CA ASP A 137 -6.46 -13.08 16.02
C ASP A 137 -7.57 -12.06 15.76
N GLN A 138 -7.59 -10.98 16.53
CA GLN A 138 -8.47 -9.84 16.33
C GLN A 138 -8.19 -9.14 15.00
N SER A 139 -6.92 -9.02 14.60
CA SER A 139 -6.54 -8.45 13.30
C SER A 139 -7.03 -9.32 12.13
N VAL A 140 -6.92 -10.65 12.23
CA VAL A 140 -7.50 -11.58 11.25
C VAL A 140 -9.02 -11.38 11.17
N GLU A 141 -9.73 -11.37 12.30
CA GLU A 141 -11.18 -11.23 12.29
C GLU A 141 -11.62 -9.86 11.76
N PHE A 142 -10.92 -8.78 12.10
CA PHE A 142 -11.19 -7.44 11.58
C PHE A 142 -11.13 -7.42 10.04
N LEU A 143 -10.09 -8.00 9.45
CA LEU A 143 -9.95 -8.11 8.00
C LEU A 143 -11.07 -8.95 7.39
N LYS A 144 -11.41 -10.10 7.98
CA LYS A 144 -12.53 -10.95 7.52
C LYS A 144 -13.87 -10.21 7.54
N VAL A 145 -14.13 -9.46 8.61
CA VAL A 145 -15.35 -8.66 8.77
C VAL A 145 -15.47 -7.64 7.64
N GLY A 146 -14.41 -6.88 7.37
CA GLY A 146 -14.40 -5.91 6.26
C GLY A 146 -14.63 -6.58 4.91
N ILE A 147 -13.88 -7.66 4.60
CA ILE A 147 -14.02 -8.39 3.33
C ILE A 147 -15.45 -8.90 3.15
N ARG A 148 -16.02 -9.58 4.15
CA ARG A 148 -17.37 -10.15 4.10
C ARG A 148 -18.43 -9.05 3.94
N ALA A 149 -18.30 -7.95 4.68
CA ALA A 149 -19.25 -6.83 4.60
C ALA A 149 -19.27 -6.20 3.20
N MET A 150 -18.10 -5.90 2.62
CA MET A 150 -18.02 -5.32 1.28
C MET A 150 -18.58 -6.28 0.21
N LYS A 151 -18.21 -7.56 0.27
CA LYS A 151 -18.65 -8.58 -0.70
C LYS A 151 -20.14 -8.91 -0.57
N ALA A 152 -20.72 -8.79 0.62
CA ALA A 152 -22.15 -8.93 0.83
C ALA A 152 -22.93 -7.73 0.26
N ALA A 153 -22.41 -6.52 0.42
CA ALA A 153 -23.02 -5.29 -0.07
C ALA A 153 -22.95 -5.18 -1.61
N VAL A 154 -21.77 -5.37 -2.17
CA VAL A 154 -21.51 -5.25 -3.62
C VAL A 154 -20.65 -6.45 -4.07
N PRO A 155 -21.28 -7.57 -4.49
CA PRO A 155 -20.56 -8.82 -4.80
C PRO A 155 -19.53 -8.73 -5.93
N SER A 156 -19.66 -7.74 -6.82
CA SER A 156 -18.77 -7.52 -7.97
C SER A 156 -17.42 -6.93 -7.60
N LEU A 157 -17.27 -6.31 -6.41
CA LEU A 157 -16.01 -5.70 -5.98
C LEU A 157 -14.88 -6.74 -5.91
N LYS A 158 -13.66 -6.31 -6.23
CA LYS A 158 -12.43 -7.06 -6.00
C LYS A 158 -11.84 -6.65 -4.67
N VAL A 159 -11.82 -7.56 -3.71
CA VAL A 159 -11.43 -7.24 -2.33
C VAL A 159 -10.24 -8.09 -1.90
N GLY A 160 -9.23 -7.43 -1.33
CA GLY A 160 -8.02 -8.04 -0.80
C GLY A 160 -7.54 -7.32 0.45
N ILE A 161 -6.35 -7.69 0.92
CA ILE A 161 -5.69 -7.05 2.06
C ILE A 161 -4.34 -6.48 1.60
N ASN A 162 -3.63 -5.81 2.51
CA ASN A 162 -2.21 -5.51 2.36
C ASN A 162 -1.49 -5.92 3.63
N ILE A 163 -0.41 -6.66 3.46
CA ILE A 163 0.48 -7.10 4.53
C ILE A 163 1.92 -6.91 4.06
N THR A 164 2.86 -6.89 4.97
CA THR A 164 4.28 -6.76 4.60
C THR A 164 4.96 -8.12 4.36
N LEU A 165 4.25 -9.21 4.70
CA LEU A 165 4.47 -10.63 4.41
C LEU A 165 5.73 -11.33 4.92
N PHE A 166 6.79 -10.60 5.19
CA PHE A 166 8.07 -11.09 5.71
C PHE A 166 8.58 -10.07 6.75
N PRO A 167 9.59 -10.35 7.59
CA PRO A 167 9.88 -9.46 8.72
C PRO A 167 10.42 -8.08 8.31
N SER A 168 10.07 -7.06 9.09
CA SER A 168 10.67 -5.72 9.11
C SER A 168 11.98 -5.63 9.93
N LEU A 169 12.76 -6.75 10.02
CA LEU A 169 14.24 -6.94 10.23
C LEU A 169 14.82 -7.24 11.64
N PRO A 170 16.17 -7.53 11.85
CA PRO A 170 17.20 -8.34 11.11
C PRO A 170 18.31 -9.00 12.01
N GLY A 171 18.38 -10.32 12.25
CA GLY A 171 19.12 -10.73 13.46
C GLY A 171 18.54 -10.07 14.73
N GLU A 172 17.37 -9.42 14.60
CA GLU A 172 16.28 -9.45 15.55
C GLU A 172 15.59 -10.80 15.33
N VAL A 173 16.28 -11.84 15.80
CA VAL A 173 15.88 -13.25 15.85
C VAL A 173 16.35 -14.12 14.68
N ASP A 174 17.36 -14.96 14.98
CA ASP A 174 17.51 -16.29 14.41
C ASP A 174 16.18 -17.03 14.51
N GLY A 175 15.48 -17.18 13.39
CA GLY A 175 14.31 -18.02 13.31
C GLY A 175 13.17 -17.39 12.52
N ASN A 176 12.95 -17.92 11.33
CA ASN A 176 11.59 -18.07 10.82
C ASN A 176 10.82 -18.91 11.84
N THR A 177 10.20 -18.25 12.83
CA THR A 177 9.24 -18.91 13.69
C THR A 177 7.87 -18.84 13.01
N GLU A 178 7.02 -19.83 13.27
CA GLU A 178 5.63 -19.88 12.78
C GLU A 178 4.75 -18.71 13.27
N LEU A 179 5.31 -17.78 14.05
CA LEU A 179 4.69 -16.60 14.68
C LEU A 179 4.85 -15.31 13.86
N HIS A 180 5.31 -15.38 12.60
CA HIS A 180 5.39 -14.19 11.75
C HIS A 180 4.00 -13.59 11.53
N GLU A 181 3.79 -12.34 11.96
CA GLU A 181 2.49 -11.69 11.98
C GLU A 181 1.84 -11.63 10.59
N GLY A 182 2.62 -11.35 9.54
CA GLY A 182 2.15 -11.42 8.16
C GLY A 182 1.74 -12.84 7.71
N LEU A 183 2.40 -13.89 8.21
CA LEU A 183 1.98 -15.28 7.92
C LEU A 183 0.72 -15.66 8.69
N VAL A 184 0.53 -15.14 9.91
CA VAL A 184 -0.72 -15.33 10.67
C VAL A 184 -1.88 -14.70 9.90
N LEU A 185 -1.71 -13.47 9.41
CA LEU A 185 -2.73 -12.84 8.57
C LEU A 185 -2.97 -13.61 7.27
N ALA A 186 -1.90 -13.98 6.56
CA ALA A 186 -2.03 -14.71 5.30
C ALA A 186 -2.75 -16.06 5.48
N LYS A 187 -2.36 -16.87 6.48
CA LYS A 187 -3.03 -18.14 6.78
C LYS A 187 -4.46 -17.92 7.23
N GLY A 188 -4.71 -16.92 8.07
CA GLY A 188 -6.03 -16.61 8.59
C GLY A 188 -7.02 -16.20 7.51
N ILE A 189 -6.56 -15.46 6.49
CA ILE A 189 -7.39 -14.95 5.39
C ILE A 189 -7.46 -15.93 4.20
N TYR A 190 -6.31 -16.34 3.68
CA TYR A 190 -6.25 -17.16 2.46
C TYR A 190 -6.42 -18.66 2.71
N GLY A 191 -6.25 -19.11 3.95
CA GLY A 191 -6.52 -20.50 4.36
C GLY A 191 -7.97 -20.76 4.78
N ASP A 192 -8.84 -19.74 4.77
CA ASP A 192 -10.26 -19.87 5.09
C ASP A 192 -11.11 -19.68 3.84
N ASP A 193 -11.53 -20.80 3.23
CA ASP A 193 -12.35 -20.84 2.01
C ASP A 193 -13.70 -20.11 2.14
N SER A 194 -14.16 -19.83 3.38
CA SER A 194 -15.39 -19.06 3.60
C SER A 194 -15.22 -17.55 3.39
N VAL A 195 -13.97 -17.07 3.31
CA VAL A 195 -13.67 -15.64 3.12
C VAL A 195 -13.63 -15.35 1.62
N PRO A 196 -14.51 -14.47 1.11
CA PRO A 196 -14.61 -14.18 -0.33
C PRO A 196 -13.51 -13.21 -0.81
N VAL A 197 -12.25 -13.52 -0.54
CA VAL A 197 -11.08 -12.72 -0.93
C VAL A 197 -10.69 -13.00 -2.39
N ASP A 198 -10.54 -11.94 -3.18
CA ASP A 198 -10.30 -12.00 -4.62
C ASP A 198 -8.82 -12.06 -4.99
N TYR A 199 -7.96 -11.38 -4.23
CA TYR A 199 -6.53 -11.27 -4.55
C TYR A 199 -5.63 -11.26 -3.31
N ALA A 200 -4.38 -11.63 -3.55
CA ALA A 200 -3.28 -11.60 -2.61
C ALA A 200 -2.57 -10.24 -2.70
N GLY A 201 -2.58 -9.45 -1.63
CA GLY A 201 -1.99 -8.12 -1.63
C GLY A 201 -0.91 -7.97 -0.57
N PHE A 202 0.23 -7.44 -0.96
CA PHE A 202 1.33 -7.16 -0.05
C PHE A 202 2.22 -6.03 -0.55
N ASP A 203 2.97 -5.43 0.37
CA ASP A 203 3.95 -4.41 0.08
C ASP A 203 5.36 -4.81 0.52
N SER A 204 6.34 -4.18 -0.11
CA SER A 204 7.72 -4.34 0.31
C SER A 204 8.63 -3.25 -0.24
N TYR A 205 9.67 -2.97 0.54
CA TYR A 205 10.65 -1.94 0.26
C TYR A 205 12.08 -2.48 0.42
N PRO A 206 12.46 -3.53 -0.34
CA PRO A 206 13.78 -4.13 -0.25
C PRO A 206 14.85 -3.11 -0.65
N GLY A 207 15.94 -3.11 0.11
CA GLY A 207 17.01 -2.12 0.01
C GLY A 207 16.75 -0.82 0.79
N SER A 208 15.55 -0.56 1.31
CA SER A 208 15.27 0.59 2.19
C SER A 208 14.84 0.11 3.58
N TRP A 209 13.54 -0.20 3.77
CA TRP A 209 13.01 -0.77 5.01
C TRP A 209 13.38 -2.24 5.20
N ARG A 210 13.89 -2.90 4.16
CA ARG A 210 14.30 -4.31 4.21
C ARG A 210 15.64 -4.56 3.57
N LYS A 211 16.33 -5.61 4.00
CA LYS A 211 17.60 -6.00 3.39
C LYS A 211 17.31 -6.59 2.01
N GLY A 212 18.19 -6.31 1.05
CA GLY A 212 18.10 -6.85 -0.31
C GLY A 212 17.90 -5.75 -1.35
N GLY A 213 17.15 -6.08 -2.39
CA GLY A 213 16.88 -5.23 -3.55
C GLY A 213 15.77 -5.82 -4.40
N PRO A 214 15.60 -5.35 -5.66
CA PRO A 214 14.61 -5.90 -6.57
C PRO A 214 14.70 -7.42 -6.71
N GLU A 215 15.91 -8.00 -6.64
CA GLU A 215 16.10 -9.46 -6.73
C GLU A 215 15.32 -10.25 -5.67
N SER A 216 15.01 -9.64 -4.52
CA SER A 216 14.23 -10.25 -3.45
C SER A 216 12.78 -10.51 -3.83
N TRP A 217 12.23 -9.80 -4.84
CA TRP A 217 10.87 -10.01 -5.33
C TRP A 217 10.64 -11.43 -5.85
N HIS A 218 11.66 -12.10 -6.39
CA HIS A 218 11.50 -13.49 -6.85
C HIS A 218 11.00 -14.41 -5.74
N GLU A 219 11.68 -14.39 -4.58
CA GLU A 219 11.31 -15.21 -3.43
C GLU A 219 9.96 -14.77 -2.85
N TYR A 220 9.73 -13.46 -2.70
CA TYR A 220 8.52 -12.95 -2.09
C TYR A 220 7.26 -13.31 -2.90
N LEU A 221 7.34 -13.13 -4.21
CA LEU A 221 6.22 -13.37 -5.12
C LEU A 221 5.94 -14.87 -5.27
N ASP A 222 6.98 -15.69 -5.46
CA ASP A 222 6.82 -17.14 -5.61
C ASP A 222 6.29 -17.77 -4.31
N GLY A 223 6.88 -17.41 -3.17
CA GLY A 223 6.47 -17.93 -1.87
C GLY A 223 5.07 -17.49 -1.46
N PHE A 224 4.68 -16.23 -1.72
CA PHE A 224 3.33 -15.77 -1.41
C PHE A 224 2.27 -16.39 -2.33
N TYR A 225 2.62 -16.60 -3.60
CA TYR A 225 1.73 -17.29 -4.53
C TYR A 225 1.56 -18.75 -4.14
N GLU A 226 2.63 -19.45 -3.74
CA GLU A 226 2.55 -20.82 -3.22
C GLU A 226 1.67 -20.91 -1.97
N LEU A 227 1.77 -19.93 -1.07
CA LEU A 227 0.98 -19.88 0.16
C LEU A 227 -0.51 -19.64 -0.08
N THR A 228 -0.87 -18.81 -1.08
CA THR A 228 -2.25 -18.33 -1.23
C THR A 228 -2.99 -18.90 -2.44
N GLY A 229 -2.28 -19.26 -3.50
CA GLY A 229 -2.84 -19.61 -4.81
C GLY A 229 -3.63 -18.47 -5.48
N LYS A 230 -3.59 -17.24 -4.95
CA LYS A 230 -4.37 -16.09 -5.45
C LYS A 230 -3.54 -15.23 -6.40
N PRO A 231 -4.16 -14.54 -7.37
CA PRO A 231 -3.47 -13.50 -8.13
C PRO A 231 -2.89 -12.44 -7.18
N ILE A 232 -1.65 -12.02 -7.43
CA ILE A 232 -0.95 -11.05 -6.59
C ILE A 232 -1.09 -9.65 -7.18
N PHE A 233 -1.56 -8.70 -6.37
CA PHE A 233 -1.43 -7.27 -6.63
C PHE A 233 -0.42 -6.71 -5.64
N VAL A 234 0.74 -6.25 -6.11
CA VAL A 234 1.72 -5.56 -5.25
C VAL A 234 1.14 -4.22 -4.83
N GLN A 235 0.79 -4.12 -3.55
CA GLN A 235 -0.02 -3.04 -3.00
C GLN A 235 0.76 -1.75 -2.83
N GLU A 236 2.04 -1.87 -2.51
CA GLU A 236 3.03 -0.81 -2.55
C GLU A 236 4.43 -1.39 -2.79
N PHE A 237 5.23 -0.73 -3.61
CA PHE A 237 6.66 -0.94 -3.66
C PHE A 237 7.38 0.37 -3.96
N GLY A 238 8.64 0.47 -3.59
CA GLY A 238 9.43 1.64 -3.92
C GLY A 238 10.82 1.57 -3.35
N TYR A 239 11.59 2.61 -3.65
CA TYR A 239 12.91 2.85 -3.08
C TYR A 239 13.07 4.33 -2.79
N ALA A 240 13.62 4.68 -1.65
CA ALA A 240 13.81 6.08 -1.30
C ALA A 240 14.96 6.69 -2.13
N SER A 241 14.74 7.86 -2.73
CA SER A 241 15.71 8.60 -3.53
C SER A 241 16.68 9.46 -2.71
N ALA A 242 16.55 9.48 -1.38
CA ALA A 242 17.42 10.25 -0.49
C ALA A 242 17.53 9.61 0.90
N GLY A 243 18.46 10.12 1.68
CA GLY A 243 18.83 9.64 3.01
C GLY A 243 20.21 8.99 3.01
N GLY A 244 20.98 9.20 4.08
CA GLY A 244 22.25 8.49 4.25
C GLY A 244 22.01 7.02 4.61
N VAL A 245 23.06 6.21 4.61
CA VAL A 245 23.01 4.82 5.12
C VAL A 245 23.59 4.80 6.54
N MET A 246 22.92 4.10 7.44
CA MET A 246 23.40 3.88 8.80
C MET A 246 24.74 3.13 8.76
N THR A 247 25.68 3.58 9.58
CA THR A 247 26.87 2.79 9.90
C THR A 247 26.48 1.53 10.69
N PRO A 248 27.32 0.48 10.71
CA PRO A 248 27.06 -0.69 11.55
C PRO A 248 26.77 -0.35 13.02
N GLU A 249 27.50 0.62 13.58
CA GLU A 249 27.29 1.07 14.98
C GLU A 249 25.92 1.75 15.18
N GLU A 250 25.45 2.54 14.20
CA GLU A 250 24.12 3.14 14.24
C GLU A 250 23.02 2.08 14.13
N ALA A 251 23.23 1.07 13.28
CA ALA A 251 22.28 -0.03 13.09
C ALA A 251 22.19 -0.96 14.32
N GLU A 252 23.32 -1.24 14.98
CA GLU A 252 23.40 -2.04 16.21
C GLU A 252 22.67 -1.38 17.40
N LYS A 253 22.56 -0.05 17.39
CA LYS A 253 21.77 0.70 18.39
C LYS A 253 20.26 0.56 18.21
N GLY A 254 19.80 -0.09 17.13
CA GLY A 254 18.38 -0.27 16.85
C GLY A 254 17.65 1.03 16.51
N LEU A 255 18.37 2.05 16.01
CA LEU A 255 17.76 3.33 15.65
C LEU A 255 16.79 3.15 14.47
N TYR A 256 15.63 3.78 14.57
CA TYR A 256 14.71 3.88 13.44
C TYR A 256 15.20 4.92 12.42
N PRO A 257 14.85 4.78 11.11
CA PRO A 257 15.19 5.79 10.11
C PRO A 257 14.73 7.21 10.45
N CYS A 258 13.60 7.33 11.15
CA CYS A 258 13.11 8.61 11.66
C CYS A 258 14.05 9.29 12.66
N GLU A 259 14.77 8.51 13.46
CA GLU A 259 15.70 8.98 14.49
C GLU A 259 17.09 9.25 13.89
N ALA A 260 17.60 8.31 13.09
CA ALA A 260 18.92 8.42 12.50
C ALA A 260 18.98 9.35 11.27
N LYS A 261 17.83 9.70 10.68
CA LYS A 261 17.73 10.37 9.37
C LYS A 261 18.50 9.65 8.27
N LYS A 262 18.56 8.32 8.38
CA LYS A 262 19.34 7.40 7.55
C LYS A 262 18.59 6.09 7.39
N TRP A 263 18.91 5.35 6.35
CA TRP A 263 18.38 4.02 6.09
C TRP A 263 19.25 2.93 6.69
N LYS A 264 18.62 1.87 7.19
CA LYS A 264 19.33 0.70 7.71
C LYS A 264 20.00 -0.11 6.60
N PHE A 265 19.44 -0.05 5.38
CA PHE A 265 19.99 -0.69 4.19
C PHE A 265 20.04 0.26 3.02
N ALA A 266 20.79 -0.14 2.00
CA ALA A 266 20.76 0.49 0.70
C ALA A 266 21.03 -0.57 -0.36
N TRP A 267 20.15 -0.65 -1.36
CA TRP A 267 20.43 -1.42 -2.58
C TRP A 267 21.46 -0.65 -3.41
N ARG A 268 22.53 -1.33 -3.83
CA ARG A 268 23.71 -0.71 -4.48
C ARG A 268 24.44 0.33 -3.60
N GLY A 269 24.18 0.35 -2.29
CA GLY A 269 24.98 1.08 -1.31
C GLY A 269 24.63 2.55 -1.10
N GLU A 270 23.64 3.10 -1.81
CA GLU A 270 23.19 4.48 -1.60
C GLU A 270 21.69 4.70 -1.88
N HIS A 271 21.20 5.89 -1.50
CA HIS A 271 19.89 6.39 -1.87
C HIS A 271 20.04 7.66 -2.72
N SER A 272 19.71 7.53 -4.00
CA SER A 272 19.75 8.62 -4.98
C SER A 272 18.62 8.45 -6.00
N GLU A 273 18.26 9.52 -6.72
CA GLU A 273 17.24 9.43 -7.78
C GLU A 273 17.63 8.42 -8.88
N ALA A 274 18.93 8.31 -9.18
CA ALA A 274 19.42 7.35 -10.17
C ALA A 274 19.18 5.90 -9.71
N ILE A 275 19.51 5.59 -8.46
CA ILE A 275 19.27 4.24 -7.90
C ILE A 275 17.76 3.96 -7.76
N GLN A 276 16.95 4.94 -7.40
CA GLN A 276 15.49 4.80 -7.38
C GLN A 276 14.94 4.43 -8.77
N ALA A 277 15.39 5.11 -9.82
CA ALA A 277 15.01 4.82 -11.20
C ALA A 277 15.42 3.40 -11.65
N GLU A 278 16.64 2.97 -11.32
CA GLU A 278 17.11 1.60 -11.61
C GLU A 278 16.32 0.55 -10.84
N PHE A 279 15.99 0.81 -9.57
CA PHE A 279 15.22 -0.09 -8.72
C PHE A 279 13.83 -0.33 -9.31
N LEU A 280 13.19 0.75 -9.77
CA LEU A 280 11.89 0.71 -10.42
C LEU A 280 11.93 -0.17 -11.67
N LYS A 281 12.92 0.02 -12.55
CA LYS A 281 13.09 -0.76 -13.79
C LYS A 281 13.27 -2.25 -13.51
N GLU A 282 14.15 -2.60 -12.57
CA GLU A 282 14.42 -4.00 -12.22
C GLU A 282 13.20 -4.66 -11.54
N SER A 283 12.50 -3.95 -10.65
CA SER A 283 11.31 -4.47 -9.99
C SER A 283 10.20 -4.78 -11.00
N PHE A 284 9.93 -3.86 -11.92
CA PHE A 284 8.93 -4.07 -12.97
C PHE A 284 9.28 -5.21 -13.91
N ARG A 285 10.56 -5.36 -14.30
CA ARG A 285 10.99 -6.52 -15.10
C ARG A 285 10.63 -7.83 -14.40
N ILE A 286 10.87 -7.92 -13.10
CA ILE A 286 10.53 -9.11 -12.30
C ILE A 286 9.02 -9.31 -12.24
N PHE A 287 8.23 -8.26 -12.00
CA PHE A 287 6.77 -8.36 -11.94
C PHE A 287 6.18 -8.85 -13.27
N MET A 288 6.70 -8.37 -14.39
CA MET A 288 6.25 -8.77 -15.73
C MET A 288 6.60 -10.22 -16.06
N ASP A 289 7.72 -10.73 -15.54
CA ASP A 289 8.14 -12.13 -15.71
C ASP A 289 7.29 -13.12 -14.89
N LYS A 290 6.40 -12.64 -14.00
CA LYS A 290 5.57 -13.47 -13.12
C LYS A 290 4.08 -13.39 -13.52
N PRO A 291 3.50 -14.40 -14.20
CA PRO A 291 2.14 -14.31 -14.74
C PRO A 291 1.03 -14.20 -13.68
N PHE A 292 1.29 -14.65 -12.45
CA PHE A 292 0.35 -14.51 -11.34
C PHE A 292 0.38 -13.13 -10.67
N VAL A 293 1.31 -12.25 -11.04
CA VAL A 293 1.30 -10.84 -10.62
C VAL A 293 0.46 -10.06 -11.60
N VAL A 294 -0.68 -9.55 -11.14
CA VAL A 294 -1.67 -8.85 -11.98
C VAL A 294 -1.48 -7.34 -12.01
N GLY A 295 -0.74 -6.79 -11.04
CA GLY A 295 -0.53 -5.35 -10.94
C GLY A 295 0.48 -4.96 -9.88
N ALA A 296 0.91 -3.71 -9.95
CA ALA A 296 1.76 -3.10 -8.94
C ALA A 296 1.47 -1.60 -8.78
N ILE A 297 1.43 -1.16 -7.54
CA ILE A 297 1.30 0.25 -7.15
C ILE A 297 2.67 0.75 -6.67
N TYR A 298 3.21 1.77 -7.32
CA TYR A 298 4.42 2.44 -6.85
C TYR A 298 4.11 3.42 -5.69
N TYR A 299 4.86 3.33 -4.59
CA TYR A 299 4.82 4.29 -3.48
C TYR A 299 5.98 5.30 -3.64
N ASN A 300 5.71 6.58 -3.93
CA ASN A 300 4.40 7.21 -4.13
C ASN A 300 4.43 8.23 -5.28
N TRP A 301 3.30 8.87 -5.60
CA TRP A 301 3.24 9.84 -6.69
C TRP A 301 4.18 11.04 -6.45
N LYS A 302 4.16 11.60 -5.24
CA LYS A 302 4.84 12.85 -4.90
C LYS A 302 5.46 12.78 -3.50
N ASP A 303 6.68 13.29 -3.35
CA ASP A 303 7.33 13.41 -2.05
C ASP A 303 6.48 14.20 -1.06
N SER A 304 6.42 13.70 0.18
CA SER A 304 5.80 14.45 1.27
C SER A 304 6.70 15.59 1.73
N ALA A 305 6.12 16.76 2.00
CA ALA A 305 6.84 17.86 2.64
C ALA A 305 7.35 17.52 4.05
N TYR A 306 6.65 16.62 4.75
CA TYR A 306 6.98 16.20 6.11
C TYR A 306 6.70 14.71 6.29
N CYS A 307 7.52 14.05 7.08
CA CYS A 307 7.27 12.68 7.48
C CYS A 307 6.02 12.58 8.36
N TRP A 308 5.07 11.69 8.04
CA TRP A 308 3.85 11.59 8.83
C TRP A 308 4.10 11.08 10.25
N GLN A 309 5.17 10.30 10.47
CA GLN A 309 5.55 9.75 11.77
C GLN A 309 6.19 10.82 12.67
N CYS A 310 7.31 11.40 12.24
CA CYS A 310 8.11 12.31 13.08
C CYS A 310 7.92 13.80 12.76
N LYS A 311 7.10 14.13 11.75
CA LYS A 311 6.82 15.50 11.26
C LYS A 311 8.03 16.29 10.74
N SER A 312 9.17 15.63 10.56
CA SER A 312 10.41 16.28 10.09
C SER A 312 10.46 16.30 8.56
N PRO A 313 10.88 17.41 7.94
CA PRO A 313 11.00 17.52 6.48
C PRO A 313 12.22 16.78 5.91
N ASP A 314 13.26 16.60 6.71
CA ASP A 314 14.52 15.92 6.35
C ASP A 314 14.51 14.41 6.63
N CYS A 315 13.36 13.85 7.02
CA CYS A 315 13.24 12.46 7.38
C CYS A 315 13.01 11.58 6.14
N PRO A 316 13.99 10.76 5.72
CA PRO A 316 13.87 10.03 4.47
C PRO A 316 12.76 8.98 4.53
N ALA A 317 12.36 8.55 5.73
CA ALA A 317 11.31 7.56 5.98
C ALA A 317 10.05 7.78 5.15
N GLU A 318 9.68 9.02 4.85
CA GLU A 318 8.40 9.37 4.21
C GLU A 318 8.48 10.56 3.23
N THR A 319 9.67 11.17 3.04
CA THR A 319 9.81 12.43 2.28
C THR A 319 10.60 12.32 0.98
N ALA A 320 11.04 11.11 0.59
CA ALA A 320 11.89 10.91 -0.59
C ALA A 320 11.49 9.69 -1.43
N TRP A 321 10.20 9.40 -1.57
CA TRP A 321 9.67 8.22 -2.28
C TRP A 321 9.02 8.53 -3.62
N GLY A 322 8.64 9.79 -3.83
CA GLY A 322 7.87 10.27 -4.95
C GLY A 322 8.53 10.01 -6.30
N LEU A 323 7.71 9.79 -7.32
CA LEU A 323 8.09 9.98 -8.72
C LEU A 323 8.31 11.46 -9.04
N LEU A 324 7.59 12.34 -8.33
CA LEU A 324 7.80 13.78 -8.30
C LEU A 324 8.44 14.18 -6.96
N ASP A 325 9.23 15.25 -6.99
CA ASP A 325 9.68 15.93 -5.77
C ASP A 325 8.53 16.66 -5.05
N ASN A 326 8.80 17.26 -3.88
CA ASN A 326 7.78 17.93 -3.08
C ASN A 326 7.22 19.21 -3.76
N GLU A 327 7.92 19.75 -4.75
CA GLU A 327 7.50 20.88 -5.58
C GLU A 327 6.66 20.43 -6.78
N GLY A 328 6.62 19.12 -7.08
CA GLY A 328 5.87 18.54 -8.20
C GLY A 328 6.68 18.45 -9.49
N LYS A 329 8.01 18.49 -9.41
CA LYS A 329 8.90 18.29 -10.55
C LYS A 329 9.20 16.79 -10.73
N PRO A 330 9.14 16.28 -11.97
CA PRO A 330 9.55 14.91 -12.26
C PRO A 330 10.98 14.60 -11.84
N LYS A 331 11.17 13.44 -11.19
CA LYS A 331 12.48 12.84 -10.91
C LYS A 331 12.88 11.84 -12.00
N LEU A 332 14.10 11.31 -11.91
CA LEU A 332 14.56 10.25 -12.81
C LEU A 332 13.67 8.98 -12.76
N SER A 333 13.02 8.71 -11.63
CA SER A 333 12.10 7.57 -11.47
C SER A 333 10.79 7.76 -12.24
N TYR A 334 10.31 9.00 -12.43
CA TYR A 334 9.19 9.29 -13.30
C TYR A 334 9.50 8.91 -14.75
N GLU A 335 10.66 9.35 -15.26
CA GLU A 335 11.08 9.00 -16.63
C GLU A 335 11.28 7.50 -16.80
N ALA A 336 11.84 6.83 -15.78
CA ALA A 336 11.98 5.38 -15.78
C ALA A 336 10.63 4.64 -15.86
N LEU A 337 9.61 5.13 -15.14
CA LEU A 337 8.26 4.60 -15.20
C LEU A 337 7.62 4.81 -16.57
N LYS A 338 7.77 6.01 -17.13
CA LYS A 338 7.26 6.36 -18.45
C LYS A 338 7.89 5.51 -19.56
N GLU A 339 9.20 5.32 -19.53
CA GLU A 339 9.89 4.42 -20.46
C GLU A 339 9.37 2.99 -20.36
N PHE A 340 9.13 2.51 -19.13
CA PHE A 340 8.59 1.18 -18.90
C PHE A 340 7.17 1.02 -19.46
N SER A 341 6.26 1.95 -19.19
CA SER A 341 4.88 1.89 -19.69
C SER A 341 4.83 1.96 -21.22
N MET A 342 5.67 2.78 -21.84
CA MET A 342 5.82 2.85 -23.30
C MET A 342 6.33 1.54 -23.92
N ALA A 343 7.10 0.73 -23.18
CA ALA A 343 7.58 -0.56 -23.65
C ALA A 343 6.52 -1.68 -23.52
N MET A 344 5.51 -1.49 -22.67
CA MET A 344 4.38 -2.41 -22.52
C MET A 344 3.36 -2.30 -23.65
N VAL A 345 3.15 -1.08 -24.18
CA VAL A 345 2.32 -0.79 -25.37
C VAL A 345 3.08 -1.17 -26.64
#